data_AF-A0A562PSG1-F1
#
_entry.id   AF-A0A562PSG1-F1
#
_cell.length_a   1.000
_cell.length_b   1.000
_cell.length_c   1.000
_cell.angle_alpha   90.00
_cell.angle_beta   90.00
_cell.angle_gamma   90.00
#
_symmetry.space_group_name_H-M   'P 1'
#
loop_
_entity.id
_entity.type
_entity.pdbx_description
1 polymer ?
#
loop_
_entity_poly.entity_id
_entity_poly.type
_entity_poly.pdbx_seq_one_letter_code
_entity_poly.pdbx_strand_id
1 'polypeptide(L)'
;MQDPAIPDTERWPTTVESAVEQLLAMLSEESKSTVREMPEEELIHCHYGLGMAIRNEFGLWKGNKKLLEAACPAGGHPDDVSMVIIRALWVWLRSKQVIEGVYQTLH
;
A
#
# COMPACT_ATOMS: atom_id res chain seq x y z
N MET A 1 13.52 31.08 -2.53
CA MET A 1 13.42 30.47 -1.19
C MET A 1 12.97 29.04 -1.41
N GLN A 2 13.89 28.08 -1.36
CA GLN A 2 13.53 26.66 -1.43
C GLN A 2 13.08 26.28 -0.03
N ASP A 3 11.83 25.85 0.14
CA ASP A 3 11.38 25.28 1.41
C ASP A 3 12.35 24.18 1.83
N PRO A 4 12.72 24.08 3.12
CA PRO A 4 13.54 22.97 3.56
C PRO A 4 12.73 21.69 3.31
N ALA A 5 13.12 20.94 2.29
CA ALA A 5 12.46 19.70 1.94
C ALA A 5 12.51 18.78 3.17
N ILE A 6 11.34 18.48 3.73
CA ILE A 6 11.19 17.44 4.75
C ILE A 6 11.91 16.19 4.22
N PRO A 7 12.87 15.63 4.95
CA PRO A 7 13.63 14.48 4.47
C PRO A 7 12.68 13.31 4.21
N ASP A 8 12.90 12.56 3.12
CA ASP A 8 12.03 11.45 2.70
C ASP A 8 11.73 10.45 3.83
N THR A 9 12.69 10.28 4.76
CA THR A 9 12.58 9.44 5.95
C THR A 9 11.45 9.83 6.91
N GLU A 10 11.05 11.11 6.95
CA GLU A 10 9.93 11.59 7.77
C GLU A 10 8.57 11.38 7.07
N ARG A 11 8.57 11.12 5.76
CA ARG A 11 7.34 10.89 4.98
C ARG A 11 6.99 9.43 4.83
N TRP A 12 7.97 8.54 5.01
CA TRP A 12 7.73 7.11 4.85
C TRP A 12 6.70 6.60 5.85
N PRO A 13 5.74 5.76 5.40
CA PRO A 13 4.83 5.09 6.31
C PRO A 13 5.62 4.16 7.23
N THR A 14 5.17 4.03 8.47
CA THR A 14 5.85 3.21 9.48
C THR A 14 5.01 2.01 9.93
N THR A 15 3.78 1.93 9.44
CA THR A 15 2.85 0.82 9.66
C THR A 15 2.22 0.39 8.34
N VAL A 16 1.65 -0.81 8.29
CA VAL A 16 0.96 -1.29 7.08
C VAL A 16 -0.27 -0.43 6.79
N GLU A 17 -0.99 0.00 7.81
CA GLU A 17 -2.18 0.86 7.68
C GLU A 17 -1.81 2.21 7.06
N SER A 18 -0.78 2.89 7.57
CA SER A 18 -0.33 4.17 7.01
C SER A 18 0.22 4.01 5.59
N ALA A 19 0.83 2.86 5.26
CA ALA A 19 1.23 2.56 3.89
C ALA A 19 0.03 2.42 2.96
N VAL A 20 -1.04 1.74 3.40
CA VAL A 20 -2.30 1.63 2.64
C VAL A 20 -2.95 3.00 2.47
N GLU A 21 -3.03 3.82 3.51
CA GLU A 21 -3.57 5.19 3.43
C GLU A 21 -2.83 6.04 2.41
N GLN A 22 -1.49 5.98 2.40
CA GLN A 22 -0.69 6.69 1.40
C GLN A 22 -0.96 6.16 -0.02
N LEU A 23 -1.05 4.84 -0.21
CA LEU A 23 -1.41 4.28 -1.53
C LEU A 23 -2.81 4.73 -1.98
N LEU A 24 -3.77 4.82 -1.07
CA LEU A 24 -5.10 5.33 -1.38
C LEU A 24 -5.08 6.80 -1.80
N ALA A 25 -4.18 7.61 -1.24
CA ALA A 25 -3.99 9.00 -1.67
C ALA A 25 -3.25 9.10 -3.01
N MET A 26 -2.30 8.19 -3.29
CA MET A 26 -1.45 8.21 -4.48
C MET A 26 -2.12 7.64 -5.74
N LEU A 27 -2.96 6.60 -5.59
CA LEU A 27 -3.55 5.88 -6.72
C LEU A 27 -4.79 6.61 -7.28
N SER A 28 -4.95 6.57 -8.61
CA SER A 28 -6.20 6.98 -9.25
C SER A 28 -7.35 6.03 -8.91
N GLU A 29 -8.60 6.49 -9.03
CA GLU A 29 -9.76 5.62 -8.85
C GLU A 29 -9.78 4.44 -9.82
N GLU A 30 -9.31 4.64 -11.05
CA GLU A 30 -9.13 3.55 -12.03
C GLU A 30 -8.13 2.50 -11.53
N SER A 31 -6.95 2.93 -11.05
CA SER A 31 -5.94 2.01 -10.50
C SER A 31 -6.47 1.25 -9.29
N LYS A 32 -7.22 1.93 -8.42
CA LYS A 32 -7.90 1.31 -7.29
C LYS A 32 -8.94 0.29 -7.74
N SER A 33 -9.70 0.56 -8.80
CA SER A 33 -10.65 -0.40 -9.36
C SER A 33 -9.97 -1.63 -9.94
N THR A 34 -8.91 -1.43 -10.73
CA THR A 34 -8.11 -2.53 -11.27
C THR A 34 -7.59 -3.43 -10.15
N VAL A 35 -6.92 -2.86 -9.13
CA VAL A 35 -6.43 -3.65 -7.99
C VAL A 35 -7.58 -4.34 -7.28
N ARG A 36 -8.67 -3.63 -6.98
CA ARG A 36 -9.85 -4.19 -6.30
C ARG A 36 -10.42 -5.40 -7.03
N GLU A 37 -10.53 -5.36 -8.35
CA GLU A 37 -11.18 -6.39 -9.16
C GLU A 37 -10.29 -7.62 -9.39
N MET A 38 -8.96 -7.48 -9.26
CA MET A 38 -8.04 -8.60 -9.43
C MET A 38 -8.32 -9.77 -8.47
N PRO A 39 -8.26 -11.03 -8.95
CA PRO A 39 -8.13 -12.21 -8.11
C PRO A 39 -6.87 -12.14 -7.23
N GLU A 40 -6.92 -12.76 -6.05
CA GLU A 40 -5.81 -12.69 -5.08
C GLU A 40 -4.53 -13.34 -5.63
N GLU A 41 -4.68 -14.43 -6.38
CA GLU A 41 -3.60 -15.14 -7.07
C GLU A 41 -2.91 -14.30 -8.15
N GLU A 42 -3.62 -13.32 -8.72
CA GLU A 42 -3.09 -12.44 -9.76
C GLU A 42 -2.38 -11.21 -9.19
N LEU A 43 -2.47 -10.94 -7.88
CA LEU A 43 -1.78 -9.81 -7.25
C LEU A 43 -0.27 -9.84 -7.45
N ILE A 44 0.31 -11.01 -7.73
CA ILE A 44 1.73 -11.14 -8.09
C ILE A 44 2.10 -10.30 -9.32
N HIS A 45 1.16 -10.07 -10.25
CA HIS A 45 1.39 -9.23 -11.42
C HIS A 45 1.57 -7.74 -11.06
N CYS A 46 1.14 -7.32 -9.87
CA CYS A 46 1.40 -5.98 -9.36
C CYS A 46 2.86 -5.77 -8.92
N HIS A 47 3.65 -6.84 -8.78
CA HIS A 47 5.01 -6.79 -8.21
C HIS A 47 5.95 -5.83 -8.93
N TYR A 48 5.90 -5.80 -10.27
CA TYR A 48 6.74 -4.92 -11.08
C TYR A 48 6.16 -3.51 -11.22
N GLY A 49 4.85 -3.32 -11.17
CA GLY A 49 4.26 -1.98 -11.22
C GLY A 49 4.20 -1.35 -9.83
N LEU A 50 3.09 -1.63 -9.15
CA LEU A 50 2.80 -1.11 -7.82
C LEU A 50 3.84 -1.52 -6.77
N GLY A 51 4.37 -2.75 -6.85
CA GLY A 51 5.40 -3.22 -5.93
C GLY A 51 6.70 -2.41 -6.03
N MET A 52 7.16 -2.11 -7.25
CA MET A 52 8.33 -1.25 -7.44
C MET A 52 8.08 0.15 -6.87
N ALA A 53 6.90 0.73 -7.12
CA ALA A 53 6.53 2.03 -6.57
C ALA A 53 6.57 2.02 -5.03
N ILE A 54 5.96 1.03 -4.39
CA ILE A 54 5.98 0.86 -2.92
C ILE A 54 7.42 0.80 -2.39
N ARG A 55 8.29 -0.01 -2.99
CA ARG A 55 9.68 -0.16 -2.54
C ARG A 55 10.47 1.15 -2.62
N ASN A 56 10.20 1.95 -3.67
CA ASN A 56 10.89 3.20 -3.92
C ASN A 56 10.37 4.34 -3.05
N GLU A 57 9.04 4.53 -3.02
CA GLU A 57 8.37 5.63 -2.33
C GLU A 57 8.40 5.45 -0.81
N PHE A 58 8.28 4.21 -0.31
CA PHE A 58 8.30 3.93 1.13
C PHE A 58 9.68 3.59 1.67
N GLY A 59 10.72 3.72 0.84
CA GLY A 59 12.11 3.57 1.29
C GLY A 59 12.48 2.19 1.81
N LEU A 60 11.85 1.13 1.29
CA LEU A 60 12.09 -0.23 1.79
C LEU A 60 13.55 -0.67 1.60
N TRP A 61 14.17 -0.27 0.47
CA TRP A 61 15.60 -0.46 0.22
C TRP A 61 16.51 0.58 0.90
N LYS A 62 15.93 1.68 1.38
CA LYS A 62 16.65 2.84 1.92
C LYS A 62 16.68 2.87 3.45
N GLY A 63 16.19 1.81 4.10
CA GLY A 63 16.29 1.65 5.56
C GLY A 63 15.03 2.03 6.34
N ASN A 64 13.84 1.99 5.73
CA ASN A 64 12.58 2.06 6.47
C ASN A 64 12.34 0.80 7.32
N LYS A 65 13.14 0.62 8.38
CA LYS A 65 13.10 -0.56 9.25
C LYS A 65 11.75 -0.70 9.96
N LYS A 66 11.13 0.42 10.33
CA LYS A 66 9.83 0.41 11.00
C LYS A 66 8.76 -0.28 10.16
N LEU A 67 8.65 0.07 8.88
CA LEU A 67 7.68 -0.57 7.99
C LEU A 67 8.05 -2.02 7.66
N LEU A 68 9.34 -2.30 7.46
CA LEU A 68 9.81 -3.67 7.24
C LEU A 68 9.43 -4.58 8.43
N GLU A 69 9.66 -4.12 9.66
CA GLU A 69 9.31 -4.84 10.89
C GLU A 69 7.80 -4.93 11.10
N ALA A 70 7.05 -3.85 10.82
CA ALA A 70 5.59 -3.84 10.94
C ALA A 70 4.90 -4.82 9.98
N ALA A 71 5.41 -4.94 8.75
CA ALA A 71 4.88 -5.86 7.75
C ALA A 71 5.39 -7.30 7.92
N CYS A 72 6.66 -7.46 8.32
CA CYS A 72 7.32 -8.76 8.46
C CYS A 72 8.24 -8.77 9.69
N PRO A 73 7.71 -9.11 10.89
CA PRO A 73 8.48 -9.08 12.14
C PRO A 73 9.71 -10.00 12.17
N ALA A 74 9.73 -11.06 11.36
CA ALA A 74 10.86 -11.98 11.25
C ALA A 74 12.01 -11.48 10.35
N GLY A 75 11.89 -10.27 9.79
CA GLY A 75 12.84 -9.72 8.82
C GLY A 75 12.48 -10.11 7.38
N GLY A 76 11.63 -9.29 6.75
CA GLY A 76 11.17 -9.51 5.37
C GLY A 76 12.03 -8.79 4.33
N HIS A 77 12.20 -9.42 3.17
CA HIS A 77 12.80 -8.75 2.01
C HIS A 77 11.88 -7.61 1.54
N PRO A 78 12.41 -6.47 1.04
CA PRO A 78 11.59 -5.39 0.49
C PRO A 78 10.56 -5.84 -0.56
N ASP A 79 10.87 -6.87 -1.35
CA ASP A 79 9.92 -7.46 -2.29
C ASP A 79 8.74 -8.12 -1.58
N ASP A 80 9.00 -8.94 -0.56
CA ASP A 80 7.96 -9.60 0.23
C ASP A 80 7.10 -8.57 0.96
N VAL A 81 7.73 -7.56 1.58
CA VAL A 81 7.03 -6.49 2.28
C VAL A 81 6.13 -5.70 1.35
N SER A 82 6.59 -5.41 0.12
CA SER A 82 5.73 -4.76 -0.86
C SER A 82 4.52 -5.61 -1.25
N MET A 83 4.64 -6.94 -1.31
CA MET A 83 3.52 -7.84 -1.56
C MET A 83 2.53 -7.89 -0.39
N VAL A 84 3.02 -7.83 0.86
CA VAL A 84 2.15 -7.73 2.05
C VAL A 84 1.32 -6.44 1.99
N ILE A 85 1.93 -5.31 1.64
CA ILE A 85 1.24 -4.03 1.52
C ILE A 85 0.22 -4.04 0.36
N ILE A 86 0.56 -4.64 -0.79
CA ILE A 86 -0.38 -4.81 -1.92
C ILE A 86 -1.61 -5.62 -1.48
N ARG A 87 -1.42 -6.74 -0.78
CA ARG A 87 -2.52 -7.54 -0.24
C ARG A 87 -3.37 -6.75 0.76
N ALA A 88 -2.74 -5.98 1.64
CA ALA A 88 -3.46 -5.13 2.59
C ALA A 88 -4.33 -4.07 1.89
N LEU A 89 -3.79 -3.41 0.86
CA LEU A 89 -4.55 -2.47 0.03
C LEU A 89 -5.74 -3.17 -0.65
N TRP A 90 -5.51 -4.36 -1.22
CA TRP A 90 -6.56 -5.15 -1.88
C TRP A 90 -7.71 -5.51 -0.92
N VAL A 91 -7.39 -6.00 0.29
CA VAL A 91 -8.38 -6.29 1.34
C VAL A 91 -9.16 -5.03 1.72
N TRP A 92 -8.47 -3.90 1.88
CA TRP A 92 -9.11 -2.63 2.23
C TRP A 92 -10.11 -2.17 1.16
N LEU A 93 -9.70 -2.21 -0.12
CA LEU A 93 -10.51 -1.77 -1.25
C LEU A 93 -11.79 -2.58 -1.44
N ARG A 94 -11.76 -3.88 -1.09
CA ARG A 94 -12.93 -4.77 -1.12
C ARG A 94 -13.81 -4.64 0.12
N SER A 95 -13.21 -4.41 1.30
CA SER A 95 -13.96 -4.19 2.53
C SER A 95 -14.80 -2.91 2.47
N LYS A 96 -14.30 -1.87 1.80
CA LYS A 96 -15.04 -0.62 1.60
C LYS A 96 -16.33 -0.82 0.79
N GLN A 97 -16.32 -1.73 -0.18
CA GLN A 97 -17.49 -2.03 -1.02
C GLN A 97 -18.59 -2.74 -0.21
N VAL A 98 -18.21 -3.60 0.75
CA VAL A 98 -19.17 -4.21 1.68
C VAL A 98 -19.87 -3.14 2.50
N ILE A 99 -19.12 -2.15 3.00
CA ILE A 99 -19.68 -1.04 3.80
C ILE A 99 -20.60 -0.16 2.95
N GLU A 100 -20.16 0.27 1.77
CA GLU A 100 -20.97 1.13 0.89
C GLU A 100 -22.23 0.41 0.37
N GLY A 101 -22.15 -0.88 0.05
CA GLY A 101 -23.31 -1.68 -0.35
C GLY A 101 -24.35 -1.85 0.75
N VAL A 102 -23.93 -2.01 2.01
CA VAL A 102 -24.85 -2.09 3.16
C VAL A 102 -25.61 -0.78 3.34
N TYR A 103 -24.96 0.38 3.20
CA TYR A 103 -25.66 1.67 3.31
C TYR A 103 -26.65 1.92 2.17
N GLN A 104 -26.36 1.46 0.95
CA GLN A 104 -27.29 1.62 -0.19
C GLN A 104 -28.50 0.69 -0.12
N THR A 105 -28.45 -0.39 0.67
CA THR A 105 -29.57 -1.34 0.81
C THR A 105 -30.51 -0.96 1.97
N LEU A 106 -30.15 0.04 2.78
CA LEU A 106 -30.93 0.54 3.92
C LEU A 106 -31.87 1.71 3.57
N HIS A 107 -32.04 2.00 2.28
CA HIS A 107 -32.91 3.04 1.73
C HIS A 107 -33.77 2.47 0.59
#